data_AF-A0AAV9JML3-F1
#
_entry.id   AF-A0AAV9JML3-F1
#
_cell.length_a   1.000
_cell.length_b   1.000
_cell.length_c   1.000
_cell.angle_alpha   90.00
_cell.angle_beta   90.00
_cell.angle_gamma   90.00
#
_symmetry.space_group_name_H-M   'P 1'
#
loop_
_entity.id
_entity.type
_entity.pdbx_description
1 polymer ?
#
loop_
_entity_poly.entity_id
_entity_poly.type
_entity_poly.pdbx_seq_one_letter_code
_entity_poly.pdbx_strand_id
1 'polypeptide(L)'
;MSDNQSKASIIEERRANLPLPEQPPVASDFNSADQSTVNVGSGGISDASDVRNDSQGVGREGTSGIPNDAVTRDAKGKKGLEDTTGKDYGYPQKSDPADSSELK
;
A
#
# COMPACT_ATOMS: atom_id res chain seq x y z
N MET A 1 41.79 -11.65 -7.28
CA MET A 1 40.66 -12.35 -7.93
C MET A 1 39.67 -12.75 -6.86
N SER A 2 38.39 -12.86 -7.25
CA SER A 2 37.28 -13.47 -6.50
C SER A 2 36.35 -12.52 -5.76
N ASP A 3 35.40 -11.97 -6.51
CA ASP A 3 34.06 -11.61 -6.03
C ASP A 3 33.04 -11.83 -7.15
N ASN A 4 33.12 -12.97 -7.84
CA ASN A 4 32.16 -13.33 -8.89
C ASN A 4 31.40 -14.61 -8.52
N GLN A 5 30.90 -14.66 -7.28
CA GLN A 5 29.83 -15.58 -6.94
C GLN A 5 28.54 -15.00 -7.53
N SER A 6 27.81 -15.80 -8.30
CA SER A 6 26.54 -15.34 -8.86
C SER A 6 25.58 -14.97 -7.72
N LYS A 7 24.74 -13.94 -7.91
CA LYS A 7 23.73 -13.57 -6.89
C LYS A 7 22.85 -14.76 -6.50
N ALA A 8 22.60 -15.68 -7.42
CA ALA A 8 21.88 -16.92 -7.18
C ALA A 8 22.59 -17.80 -6.14
N SER A 9 23.91 -17.97 -6.27
CA SER A 9 24.74 -18.75 -5.33
C SER A 9 24.69 -18.17 -3.91
N ILE A 10 24.75 -16.84 -3.77
CA ILE A 10 24.69 -16.15 -2.46
C ILE A 10 23.30 -16.32 -1.81
N ILE A 11 22.23 -16.28 -2.62
CA ILE A 11 20.86 -16.48 -2.12
C ILE A 11 20.66 -17.91 -1.61
N GLU A 12 21.19 -18.89 -2.32
CA GLU A 12 21.05 -20.30 -1.96
C GLU A 12 21.83 -20.64 -0.68
N GLU A 13 23.05 -20.13 -0.54
CA GLU A 13 23.85 -20.23 0.68
C GLU A 13 23.12 -19.63 1.89
N ARG A 14 22.54 -18.44 1.75
CA ARG A 14 21.81 -17.78 2.84
C ARG A 14 20.49 -18.45 3.18
N ARG A 15 19.78 -18.99 2.18
CA ARG A 15 18.53 -19.74 2.39
C ARG A 15 18.79 -21.04 3.16
N ALA A 16 19.87 -21.74 2.83
CA ALA A 16 20.25 -22.98 3.49
C ALA A 16 20.68 -22.78 4.95
N ASN A 17 21.25 -21.61 5.26
CA ASN A 17 21.69 -21.24 6.61
C ASN A 17 20.61 -20.51 7.44
N LEU A 18 19.36 -20.41 6.95
CA LEU A 18 18.29 -19.81 7.72
C LEU A 18 17.88 -20.78 8.84
N PRO A 19 17.96 -20.39 10.13
CA PRO A 19 17.59 -21.28 11.22
C PRO A 19 16.13 -21.69 11.06
N LEU A 20 15.91 -23.00 11.18
CA LEU A 20 14.55 -23.52 11.22
C LEU A 20 13.86 -22.95 12.47
N PRO A 21 12.59 -22.53 12.35
CA PRO A 21 11.84 -22.11 13.52
C PRO A 21 11.79 -23.29 14.51
N GLU A 22 12.20 -23.03 15.76
CA GLU A 22 12.25 -24.02 16.85
C GLU A 22 10.89 -24.65 17.16
N GLN A 23 9.81 -23.97 16.78
CA GLN A 23 8.46 -24.47 16.91
C GLN A 23 7.86 -24.73 15.53
N PRO A 24 7.26 -25.92 15.31
CA PRO A 24 6.50 -26.14 14.09
C PRO A 24 5.43 -25.04 13.98
N PRO A 25 5.07 -24.61 12.75
CA PRO A 25 3.97 -23.67 12.59
C PRO A 25 2.74 -24.28 13.27
N VAL A 26 2.28 -23.61 14.32
CA VAL A 26 1.06 -24.00 15.03
C VAL A 26 -0.06 -23.93 14.00
N ALA A 27 -0.90 -24.96 13.93
CA ALA A 27 -2.07 -24.94 13.05
C ALA A 27 -2.83 -23.63 13.27
N SER A 28 -3.21 -22.95 12.19
CA SER A 28 -3.95 -21.70 12.29
C SER A 28 -5.20 -21.93 13.14
N ASP A 29 -5.22 -21.40 14.36
CA ASP A 29 -6.42 -21.34 15.18
C ASP A 29 -7.40 -20.43 14.44
N PHE A 30 -8.65 -20.86 14.24
CA PHE A 30 -9.67 -20.04 13.57
C PHE A 30 -9.89 -18.69 14.28
N ASN A 31 -9.48 -18.59 15.54
CA ASN A 31 -9.45 -17.33 16.29
C ASN A 31 -8.44 -16.30 15.73
N SER A 32 -7.47 -16.68 14.89
CA SER A 32 -6.61 -15.75 14.14
C SER A 32 -7.35 -15.01 13.01
N ALA A 33 -8.62 -15.31 12.77
CA ALA A 33 -9.51 -14.47 11.97
C ALA A 33 -10.20 -13.36 12.79
N ASP A 34 -10.17 -13.47 14.13
CA ASP A 34 -10.62 -12.39 15.01
C ASP A 34 -9.59 -11.27 14.97
N GLN A 35 -10.05 -10.10 14.54
CA GLN A 35 -9.23 -8.90 14.37
C GLN A 35 -8.53 -8.46 15.67
N SER A 36 -9.03 -8.91 16.84
CA SER A 36 -8.45 -8.64 18.15
C SER A 36 -7.21 -9.49 18.49
N THR A 37 -7.03 -10.65 17.86
CA THR A 37 -5.93 -11.59 18.17
C THR A 37 -4.74 -11.44 17.21
N VAL A 38 -4.96 -10.82 16.05
CA VAL A 38 -3.90 -10.46 15.10
C VAL A 38 -3.26 -9.15 15.51
N ASN A 39 -1.93 -9.05 15.45
CA ASN A 39 -1.16 -7.81 15.68
C ASN A 39 -1.38 -6.78 14.55
N VAL A 40 -2.63 -6.54 14.15
CA VAL A 40 -2.99 -5.38 13.35
C VAL A 40 -2.99 -4.19 14.32
N GLY A 41 -2.22 -3.15 14.01
CA GLY A 41 -2.15 -1.95 14.83
C GLY A 41 -3.56 -1.48 15.22
N SER A 42 -3.73 -1.07 16.47
CA SER A 42 -4.98 -0.71 17.14
C SER A 42 -5.69 0.53 16.56
N GLY A 43 -5.90 0.56 15.24
CA GLY A 43 -6.69 1.55 14.53
C GLY A 43 -8.18 1.34 14.79
N GLY A 44 -8.59 1.55 16.05
CA GLY A 44 -9.92 1.85 16.55
C GLY A 44 -11.13 1.20 15.85
N ILE A 45 -11.60 0.07 16.39
CA ILE A 45 -13.03 -0.21 16.39
C ILE A 45 -13.52 0.13 17.79
N SER A 46 -13.84 1.41 17.99
CA SER A 46 -14.63 1.85 19.13
C SER A 46 -16.09 1.80 18.72
N ASP A 47 -16.90 1.15 19.56
CA ASP A 47 -18.34 0.98 19.50
C ASP A 47 -19.11 1.99 18.64
N ALA A 48 -19.99 1.43 17.81
CA ALA A 48 -20.95 2.12 16.94
C ALA A 48 -22.07 2.84 17.72
N SER A 49 -21.71 3.70 18.68
CA SER A 49 -22.66 4.53 19.44
C SER A 49 -22.37 6.03 19.35
N ASP A 50 -21.26 6.43 18.73
CA ASP A 50 -20.92 7.85 18.47
C ASP A 50 -20.30 8.02 17.08
N VAL A 51 -20.87 7.36 16.05
CA VAL A 51 -20.57 7.72 14.66
C VAL A 51 -21.23 9.06 14.35
N ARG A 52 -20.73 10.12 14.98
CA ARG A 52 -20.79 11.44 14.38
C ARG A 52 -20.01 11.29 13.08
N ASN A 53 -20.73 11.55 11.99
CA ASN A 53 -20.22 11.70 10.65
C ASN A 53 -19.09 12.76 10.62
N ASP A 54 -17.90 12.38 11.03
CA ASP A 54 -16.66 13.02 10.65
C ASP A 54 -15.83 11.92 10.02
N SER A 55 -15.75 11.98 8.69
CA SER A 55 -14.99 11.14 7.80
C SER A 55 -13.50 11.14 8.16
N GLN A 56 -13.13 10.60 9.32
CA GLN A 56 -11.74 10.34 9.70
C GLN A 56 -11.31 9.05 9.03
N GLY A 57 -11.26 9.12 7.70
CA GLY A 57 -10.55 8.15 6.89
C GLY A 57 -9.08 8.13 7.30
N VAL A 58 -8.59 6.93 7.57
CA VAL A 58 -7.19 6.54 7.48
C VAL A 58 -6.51 7.27 6.30
N GLY A 59 -5.60 8.21 6.58
CA GLY A 59 -4.95 9.02 5.54
C GLY A 59 -4.82 10.52 5.83
N ARG A 60 -5.32 11.04 6.95
CA ARG A 60 -5.10 12.43 7.38
C ARG A 60 -3.71 12.62 8.03
N GLU A 61 -2.65 12.17 7.37
CA GLU A 61 -1.27 12.28 7.86
C GLU A 61 -0.62 13.65 7.51
N GLY A 62 -1.37 14.59 6.92
CA GLY A 62 -0.86 15.90 6.47
C GLY A 62 -1.79 17.02 6.92
N THR A 63 -1.25 17.99 7.67
CA THR A 63 -1.97 19.15 8.22
C THR A 63 -2.43 20.18 7.16
N SER A 64 -2.39 19.84 5.87
CA SER A 64 -2.54 20.77 4.72
C SER A 64 -3.87 20.68 3.98
N GLY A 65 -4.77 19.77 4.37
CA GLY A 65 -6.14 19.68 3.84
C GLY A 65 -6.53 18.26 3.44
N ILE A 66 -7.69 18.10 2.82
CA ILE A 66 -8.11 16.81 2.25
C ILE A 66 -7.51 16.70 0.85
N PRO A 67 -6.81 15.59 0.50
CA PRO A 67 -6.28 15.41 -0.85
C PRO A 67 -7.42 15.35 -1.88
N ASN A 68 -7.18 15.92 -3.06
CA ASN A 68 -8.16 16.04 -4.14
C ASN A 68 -8.65 14.68 -4.70
N ASP A 69 -7.89 13.61 -4.47
CA ASP A 69 -8.21 12.24 -4.86
C ASP A 69 -9.08 11.49 -3.83
N ALA A 70 -9.23 12.02 -2.62
CA ALA A 70 -10.11 11.44 -1.60
C ALA A 70 -11.59 11.85 -1.76
N VAL A 71 -11.88 12.76 -2.69
CA VAL A 71 -13.24 13.22 -2.99
C VAL A 71 -13.73 12.70 -4.34
N THR A 72 -15.03 12.82 -4.60
CA THR A 72 -15.61 12.43 -5.90
C THR A 72 -15.02 13.26 -7.04
N ARG A 73 -15.05 12.72 -8.27
CA ARG A 73 -14.52 13.40 -9.47
C ARG A 73 -15.04 14.83 -9.65
N ASP A 74 -16.32 15.07 -9.38
CA ASP A 74 -16.96 16.39 -9.50
C ASP A 74 -16.50 17.40 -8.43
N ALA A 75 -15.94 16.90 -7.33
CA ALA A 75 -15.42 17.71 -6.25
C ALA A 75 -13.92 17.98 -6.36
N LYS A 76 -13.21 17.28 -7.25
CA LYS A 76 -11.78 17.49 -7.51
C LYS A 76 -11.52 18.93 -7.99
N GLY A 77 -10.44 19.55 -7.50
CA GLY A 77 -10.04 20.92 -7.91
C GLY A 77 -10.79 22.07 -7.23
N LYS A 78 -11.64 21.79 -6.23
CA LYS A 78 -12.28 22.84 -5.42
C LYS A 78 -11.33 23.46 -4.40
N LYS A 79 -11.60 24.72 -4.03
CA LYS A 79 -10.81 25.47 -3.03
C LYS A 79 -10.83 24.73 -1.69
N GLY A 80 -9.64 24.55 -1.10
CA GLY A 80 -9.46 23.86 0.18
C GLY A 80 -9.13 22.37 0.06
N LEU A 81 -8.97 21.85 -1.17
CA LEU A 81 -8.39 20.54 -1.44
C LEU A 81 -6.91 20.69 -1.79
N GLU A 82 -6.12 19.73 -1.36
CA GLU A 82 -4.70 19.66 -1.70
C GLU A 82 -4.49 18.78 -2.92
N ASP A 83 -3.72 19.25 -3.89
CA ASP A 83 -3.31 18.42 -5.00
C ASP A 83 -2.10 17.58 -4.59
N THR A 84 -2.36 16.33 -4.24
CA THR A 84 -1.30 15.35 -3.93
C THR A 84 -0.96 14.48 -5.12
N THR A 85 -1.52 14.75 -6.31
CA THR A 85 -1.10 14.05 -7.52
C THR A 85 0.31 14.50 -7.88
N GLY A 86 1.23 13.54 -7.99
CA GLY A 86 2.57 13.84 -8.49
C GLY A 86 2.50 14.39 -9.91
N LYS A 87 3.59 15.02 -10.38
CA LYS A 87 3.68 15.48 -11.77
C LYS A 87 3.32 14.34 -12.72
N ASP A 88 2.30 14.55 -13.55
CA ASP A 88 2.00 13.63 -14.63
C ASP A 88 3.13 13.71 -15.65
N TYR A 89 3.91 12.63 -15.77
CA TYR A 89 4.98 12.53 -16.75
C TYR A 89 4.47 12.04 -18.11
N GLY A 90 3.17 11.80 -18.24
CA GLY A 90 2.52 11.27 -19.43
C GLY A 90 3.08 9.90 -19.82
N TYR A 91 2.63 9.41 -20.96
CA TYR A 91 3.28 8.27 -21.61
C TYR A 91 4.50 8.77 -22.38
N PRO A 92 5.60 8.00 -22.46
CA PRO A 92 6.64 8.28 -23.45
C PRO A 92 5.99 8.33 -24.83
N GLN A 93 6.44 9.23 -25.71
CA GLN A 93 5.82 9.54 -27.03
C GLN A 93 5.44 8.34 -27.92
N LYS A 94 5.93 7.14 -27.61
CA LYS A 94 5.74 5.88 -28.33
C LYS A 94 4.90 4.85 -27.55
N SER A 95 4.23 5.27 -26.49
CA SER A 95 3.40 4.39 -25.65
C SER A 95 2.15 5.09 -25.15
N ASP A 96 1.75 6.18 -25.82
CA ASP A 96 0.48 6.84 -25.53
C ASP A 96 -0.67 5.96 -26.07
N PRO A 97 -1.53 5.40 -25.21
CA PRO A 97 -2.67 4.58 -25.63
C PRO A 97 -3.71 5.37 -26.42
N ALA A 98 -3.69 6.70 -26.34
CA ALA A 98 -4.55 7.58 -27.13
C ALA A 98 -3.97 7.88 -28.51
N ASP A 99 -2.69 7.58 -28.76
CA ASP A 99 -2.07 7.73 -30.07
C ASP A 99 -2.43 6.54 -30.96
N SER A 100 -3.53 6.70 -31.70
CA SER A 100 -4.03 5.69 -32.64
C SER A 100 -3.19 5.55 -33.92
N SER A 101 -2.00 6.17 -34.00
CA SER A 101 -1.17 6.16 -35.21
C SER A 101 -0.46 4.83 -35.48
N GLU A 102 -0.41 3.90 -34.52
CA GLU A 102 0.18 2.55 -34.68
C GLU A 102 -0.83 1.46 -35.08
N LEU A 103 -2.12 1.78 -35.22
CA LEU A 103 -3.13 0.83 -35.70
C LEU A 103 -3.14 0.80 -37.24
N LYS A 104 -2.21 0.05 -37.84
CA LYS A 104 -2.23 -0.33 -39.27
C LYS A 104 -2.59 -1.79 -39.44
#